data_AF-A0A7K0Y2D6-F1
#
_entry.id   AF-A0A7K0Y2D6-F1
#
_cell.length_a   1.000
_cell.length_b   1.000
_cell.length_c   1.000
_cell.angle_alpha   90.00
_cell.angle_beta   90.00
_cell.angle_gamma   90.00
#
_symmetry.space_group_name_H-M   'P 1'
#
loop_
_entity.id
_entity.type
_entity.pdbx_description
1 polymer ?
#
loop_
_entity_poly.entity_id
_entity_poly.type
_entity_poly.pdbx_seq_one_letter_code
_entity_poly.pdbx_strand_id
1 'polypeptide(L)'
;PSWDATWGPGRPGWHIECSALALRELGTTIDLHGGGSDLIFPHHECERAQSEAATGEQFVRHWMHVAMVFKDGEKMSKSLGNLVFVDQLRTQWDPRSIRLAVIEHHYRTEWEWDEELMPRNHERLNRWKASIGGAASEVLATVRTCLDNDLDTPSALQAIDKAAATGADVSVAAALLGVDLTATIGPR
;
A
#
# COMPACT_ATOMS: atom_id res chain seq x y z
N PRO A 1 21.11 23.25 -0.91
CA PRO A 1 21.88 22.94 0.31
C PRO A 1 23.13 22.13 -0.06
N SER A 2 24.20 22.20 0.74
CA SER A 2 25.45 21.44 0.56
C SER A 2 26.09 21.10 1.92
N TRP A 3 26.87 20.02 1.96
CA TRP A 3 27.65 19.56 3.11
C TRP A 3 29.11 19.37 2.72
N ASP A 4 30.02 19.60 3.67
CA ASP A 4 31.44 19.34 3.48
C ASP A 4 31.71 17.84 3.32
N ALA A 5 32.54 17.48 2.36
CA ALA A 5 32.95 16.10 2.09
C ALA A 5 34.40 16.06 1.58
N THR A 6 35.03 14.89 1.63
CA THR A 6 36.42 14.67 1.20
C THR A 6 36.69 15.10 -0.24
N TRP A 7 35.68 15.07 -1.11
CA TRP A 7 35.76 15.45 -2.53
C TRP A 7 35.26 16.88 -2.81
N GLY A 8 35.09 17.69 -1.76
CA GLY A 8 34.54 19.05 -1.81
C GLY A 8 33.05 19.12 -1.44
N PRO A 9 32.53 20.33 -1.20
CA PRO A 9 31.14 20.51 -0.76
C PRO A 9 30.13 19.99 -1.79
N GLY A 10 29.13 19.22 -1.34
CA GLY A 10 28.17 18.58 -2.22
C GLY A 10 26.91 18.09 -1.51
N ARG A 11 26.18 17.18 -2.16
CA ARG A 11 25.01 16.49 -1.60
C ARG A 11 25.03 15.03 -2.05
N PRO A 12 24.44 14.11 -1.28
CA PRO A 12 24.31 12.73 -1.72
C PRO A 12 23.51 12.63 -3.02
N GLY A 13 23.82 11.61 -3.82
CA GLY A 13 22.99 11.21 -4.94
C GLY A 13 21.77 10.43 -4.43
N TRP A 14 20.66 10.49 -5.16
CA TRP A 14 19.40 9.89 -4.72
C TRP A 14 19.52 8.42 -4.25
N HIS A 15 20.29 7.60 -4.97
CA HIS A 15 20.42 6.17 -4.66
C HIS A 15 21.25 5.87 -3.40
N ILE A 16 22.32 6.64 -3.13
CA ILE A 16 23.23 6.33 -2.01
C ILE A 16 22.58 6.61 -0.64
N GLU A 17 21.57 7.48 -0.61
CA GLU A 17 20.83 7.82 0.61
C GLU A 17 20.15 6.59 1.20
N CYS A 18 19.41 5.82 0.38
CA CYS A 18 18.68 4.64 0.83
C CYS A 18 19.64 3.51 1.25
N SER A 19 20.69 3.23 0.48
CA SER A 19 21.74 2.27 0.85
C SER A 19 22.38 2.59 2.21
N ALA A 20 22.81 3.84 2.40
CA ALA A 20 23.49 4.25 3.62
C ALA A 20 22.56 4.17 4.86
N LEU A 21 21.29 4.54 4.71
CA LEU A 21 20.31 4.46 5.79
C LEU A 21 19.94 3.01 6.12
N ALA A 22 19.70 2.18 5.12
CA ALA A 22 19.36 0.78 5.32
C ALA A 22 20.49 0.04 6.06
N LEU A 23 21.73 0.21 5.63
CA LEU A 23 22.90 -0.40 6.28
C LEU A 23 23.07 0.07 7.73
N ARG A 24 22.81 1.35 8.01
CA ARG A 24 22.93 1.93 9.36
C ARG A 24 21.86 1.41 10.32
N GLU A 25 20.61 1.34 9.85
CA GLU A 25 19.45 1.09 10.72
C GLU A 25 19.06 -0.39 10.79
N LEU A 26 19.25 -1.13 9.71
CA LEU A 26 18.72 -2.50 9.54
C LEU A 26 19.81 -3.56 9.38
N GLY A 27 21.06 -3.14 9.19
CA GLY A 27 22.20 -4.03 8.97
C GLY A 27 22.49 -4.32 7.50
N THR A 28 23.39 -5.26 7.26
CA THR A 28 23.94 -5.56 5.92
C THR A 28 22.99 -6.33 5.01
N THR A 29 22.14 -7.19 5.59
CA THR A 29 21.09 -7.93 4.87
C THR A 29 19.74 -7.67 5.52
N ILE A 30 18.77 -7.22 4.72
CA ILE A 30 17.39 -7.00 5.15
C ILE A 30 16.43 -8.04 4.55
N ASP A 31 15.37 -8.38 5.29
CA ASP A 31 14.43 -9.40 4.86
C ASP A 31 13.51 -8.92 3.73
N LEU A 32 13.00 -7.69 3.83
CA LEU A 32 12.04 -7.09 2.91
C LEU A 32 12.43 -5.65 2.58
N HIS A 33 12.48 -5.33 1.29
CA HIS A 33 12.63 -3.95 0.80
C HIS A 33 11.54 -3.67 -0.24
N GLY A 34 10.82 -2.56 -0.07
CA GLY A 34 9.64 -2.23 -0.87
C GLY A 34 9.74 -0.89 -1.60
N GLY A 35 9.03 -0.77 -2.71
CA GLY A 35 8.86 0.51 -3.41
C GLY A 35 7.87 0.42 -4.56
N GLY A 36 7.71 1.49 -5.33
CA GLY A 36 6.96 1.46 -6.60
C GLY A 36 7.69 0.61 -7.65
N SER A 37 6.97 0.09 -8.64
CA SER A 37 7.57 -0.64 -9.76
C SER A 37 8.52 0.21 -10.59
N ASP A 38 8.36 1.54 -10.58
CA ASP A 38 9.30 2.51 -11.16
C ASP A 38 10.65 2.57 -10.44
N LEU A 39 10.71 2.11 -9.19
CA LEU A 39 11.95 2.08 -8.42
C LEU A 39 12.78 0.82 -8.67
N ILE A 40 12.22 -0.21 -9.33
CA ILE A 40 12.99 -1.42 -9.72
C ILE A 40 14.28 -1.01 -10.43
N PHE A 41 14.16 -0.13 -11.43
CA PHE A 41 15.29 0.42 -12.15
C PHE A 41 15.12 1.93 -12.39
N PRO A 42 16.16 2.75 -12.14
CA PRO A 42 17.50 2.37 -11.70
C PRO A 42 17.65 2.28 -10.17
N HIS A 43 16.64 2.67 -9.38
CA HIS A 43 16.83 3.00 -7.97
C HIS A 43 17.28 1.80 -7.11
N HIS A 44 16.44 0.77 -7.00
CA HIS A 44 16.74 -0.43 -6.21
C HIS A 44 17.91 -1.23 -6.78
N GLU A 45 18.10 -1.22 -8.10
CA GLU A 45 19.26 -1.84 -8.75
C GLU A 45 20.58 -1.17 -8.31
N CYS A 46 20.60 0.17 -8.24
CA CYS A 46 21.73 0.92 -7.69
C CYS A 46 21.92 0.68 -6.19
N GLU A 47 20.85 0.59 -5.41
CA GLU A 47 20.96 0.30 -3.97
C GLU A 47 21.57 -1.07 -3.70
N ARG A 48 21.14 -2.09 -4.45
CA ARG A 48 21.74 -3.41 -4.43
C ARG A 48 23.22 -3.33 -4.78
N ALA A 49 23.56 -2.73 -5.92
CA ALA A 49 24.95 -2.62 -6.37
C ALA A 49 25.85 -1.91 -5.34
N GLN A 50 25.38 -0.81 -4.74
CA GLN A 50 26.13 -0.05 -3.74
C GLN A 50 26.33 -0.83 -2.45
N SER A 51 25.25 -1.43 -1.93
CA SER A 51 25.26 -2.12 -0.65
C SER A 51 26.08 -3.41 -0.73
N GLU A 52 25.85 -4.23 -1.75
CA GLU A 52 26.55 -5.51 -1.93
C GLU A 52 28.03 -5.30 -2.28
N ALA A 53 28.39 -4.25 -3.03
CA ALA A 53 29.79 -3.93 -3.29
C ALA A 53 30.52 -3.43 -2.03
N ALA A 54 29.83 -2.72 -1.14
CA ALA A 54 30.41 -2.20 0.09
C ALA A 54 30.58 -3.27 1.18
N THR A 55 29.68 -4.25 1.26
CA THR A 55 29.64 -5.24 2.34
C THR A 55 30.14 -6.62 1.92
N GLY A 56 30.04 -6.98 0.63
CA GLY A 56 30.27 -8.34 0.15
C GLY A 56 29.16 -9.34 0.50
N GLU A 57 28.02 -8.87 1.02
CA GLU A 57 26.88 -9.68 1.44
C GLU A 57 25.64 -9.38 0.59
N GLN A 58 24.69 -10.30 0.54
CA GLN A 58 23.38 -10.05 -0.09
C GLN A 58 22.68 -8.88 0.62
N PHE A 59 22.21 -7.88 -0.13
CA PHE A 59 21.56 -6.72 0.49
C PHE A 59 20.11 -7.04 0.94
N VAL A 60 19.28 -7.62 0.07
CA VAL A 60 17.86 -7.86 0.35
C VAL A 60 17.47 -9.30 -0.01
N ARG A 61 16.74 -9.98 0.89
CA ARG A 61 16.22 -11.32 0.64
C ARG A 61 15.00 -11.32 -0.28
N HIS A 62 14.04 -10.43 -0.02
CA HIS A 62 12.81 -10.31 -0.81
C HIS A 62 12.50 -8.86 -1.16
N TRP A 63 12.30 -8.60 -2.45
CA TRP A 63 11.88 -7.30 -2.95
C TRP A 63 10.37 -7.29 -3.21
N MET A 64 9.69 -6.22 -2.81
CA MET A 64 8.25 -6.05 -3.03
C MET A 64 7.98 -4.76 -3.80
N HIS A 65 7.33 -4.86 -4.96
CA HIS A 65 7.02 -3.69 -5.78
C HIS A 65 5.52 -3.52 -5.98
N VAL A 66 5.01 -2.33 -5.66
CA VAL A 66 3.61 -1.97 -5.93
C VAL A 66 3.47 -1.51 -7.38
N ALA A 67 2.39 -1.93 -8.02
CA ALA A 67 2.08 -1.59 -9.40
C ALA A 67 1.60 -0.14 -9.57
N MET A 68 1.60 0.32 -10.81
CA MET A 68 1.20 1.68 -11.17
C MET A 68 -0.32 1.83 -11.18
N VAL A 69 -0.75 3.06 -10.90
CA VAL A 69 -2.14 3.49 -11.04
C VAL A 69 -2.26 4.34 -12.30
N PHE A 70 -3.27 4.03 -13.11
CA PHE A 70 -3.60 4.73 -14.34
C PHE A 70 -4.86 5.57 -14.16
N LYS A 71 -5.09 6.54 -15.05
CA LYS A 71 -6.32 7.31 -15.15
C LYS A 71 -6.52 7.73 -16.59
N ASP A 72 -7.70 7.45 -17.14
CA ASP A 72 -8.06 7.78 -18.53
C ASP A 72 -7.04 7.19 -19.53
N GLY A 73 -6.62 5.95 -19.30
CA GLY A 73 -5.60 5.25 -20.09
C GLY A 73 -4.14 5.70 -19.89
N GLU A 74 -3.89 6.72 -19.07
CA GLU A 74 -2.55 7.28 -18.85
C GLU A 74 -2.01 7.02 -17.45
N LYS A 75 -0.70 6.82 -17.32
CA LYS A 75 -0.08 6.67 -16.00
C LYS A 75 -0.28 7.94 -15.16
N MET A 76 -0.70 7.81 -13.92
CA MET A 76 -0.77 8.95 -13.01
C MET A 76 0.62 9.55 -12.78
N SER A 77 0.77 10.85 -13.03
CA SER A 77 2.03 11.56 -12.81
C SER A 77 1.85 13.05 -12.58
N LYS A 78 2.78 13.67 -11.83
CA LYS A 78 2.81 15.13 -11.64
C LYS A 78 2.91 15.88 -12.96
N SER A 79 3.71 15.37 -13.89
CA SER A 79 3.95 15.99 -15.20
C SER A 79 2.71 16.05 -16.09
N LEU A 80 1.83 15.04 -16.02
CA LEU A 80 0.59 15.01 -16.78
C LEU A 80 -0.57 15.75 -16.10
N GLY A 81 -0.39 16.19 -14.85
CA GLY A 81 -1.45 16.90 -14.11
C GLY A 81 -2.69 16.06 -13.80
N ASN A 82 -2.63 14.74 -13.96
CA ASN A 82 -3.74 13.80 -13.80
C ASN A 82 -3.77 13.13 -12.41
N LEU A 83 -3.11 13.72 -11.42
CA LEU A 83 -3.06 13.16 -10.07
C LEU A 83 -4.38 13.38 -9.32
N VAL A 84 -4.81 12.33 -8.62
CA VAL A 84 -5.84 12.43 -7.58
C VAL A 84 -5.13 12.47 -6.24
N PHE A 85 -5.35 13.55 -5.48
CA PHE A 85 -4.65 13.74 -4.22
C PHE A 85 -5.45 13.20 -3.03
N VAL A 86 -4.78 12.42 -2.18
CA VAL A 86 -5.40 11.82 -0.99
C VAL A 86 -5.88 12.88 0.00
N ASP A 87 -5.20 14.02 0.13
CA ASP A 87 -5.65 15.12 1.01
C ASP A 87 -6.99 15.71 0.53
N GLN A 88 -7.18 15.88 -0.78
CA GLN A 88 -8.43 16.33 -1.38
C GLN A 88 -9.55 15.28 -1.29
N LEU A 89 -9.21 13.98 -1.44
CA LEU A 89 -10.20 12.92 -1.24
C LEU A 89 -10.71 12.89 0.20
N ARG A 90 -9.82 13.14 1.17
CA ARG A 90 -10.17 13.10 2.60
C ARG A 90 -11.09 14.21 3.06
N THR A 91 -11.25 15.30 2.31
CA THR A 91 -12.25 16.34 2.63
C THR A 91 -13.64 15.96 2.14
N GLN A 92 -13.75 14.92 1.29
CA GLN A 92 -15.00 14.49 0.67
C GLN A 92 -15.45 13.11 1.15
N TRP A 93 -14.50 12.21 1.43
CA TRP A 93 -14.75 10.81 1.71
C TRP A 93 -14.16 10.37 3.04
N ASP A 94 -14.78 9.34 3.63
CA ASP A 94 -14.21 8.64 4.78
C ASP A 94 -12.84 8.04 4.38
N PRO A 95 -11.75 8.30 5.14
CA PRO A 95 -10.43 7.72 4.89
C PRO A 95 -10.43 6.19 4.75
N ARG A 96 -11.38 5.50 5.39
CA ARG A 96 -11.55 4.05 5.26
C ARG A 96 -12.07 3.65 3.88
N SER A 97 -12.94 4.46 3.26
CA SER A 97 -13.39 4.25 1.87
C SER A 97 -12.24 4.43 0.88
N ILE A 98 -11.37 5.42 1.11
CA ILE A 98 -10.15 5.61 0.30
C ILE A 98 -9.24 4.38 0.43
N ARG A 99 -9.04 3.89 1.65
CA ARG A 99 -8.26 2.67 1.89
C ARG A 99 -8.85 1.46 1.17
N LEU A 100 -10.17 1.24 1.27
CA LEU A 100 -10.87 0.14 0.59
C LEU A 100 -10.69 0.20 -0.92
N ALA A 101 -10.76 1.38 -1.53
CA ALA A 101 -10.55 1.55 -2.96
C ALA A 101 -9.12 1.23 -3.41
N VAL A 102 -8.12 1.48 -2.57
CA VAL A 102 -6.74 1.09 -2.90
C VAL A 102 -6.55 -0.43 -2.77
N ILE A 103 -7.05 -1.03 -1.69
CA ILE A 103 -6.80 -2.45 -1.40
C ILE A 103 -7.76 -3.40 -2.13
N GLU A 104 -8.75 -2.89 -2.89
CA GLU A 104 -9.56 -3.75 -3.76
C GLU A 104 -8.84 -4.25 -5.00
N HIS A 105 -7.63 -3.73 -5.24
CA HIS A 105 -6.71 -4.17 -6.25
C HIS A 105 -5.54 -4.92 -5.59
N HIS A 106 -5.06 -5.98 -6.23
CA HIS A 106 -3.87 -6.68 -5.78
C HIS A 106 -2.66 -5.74 -5.93
N TYR A 107 -1.77 -5.68 -4.93
CA TYR A 107 -0.70 -4.66 -4.90
C TYR A 107 0.25 -4.73 -6.10
N ARG A 108 0.36 -5.89 -6.76
CA ARG A 108 1.23 -6.16 -7.92
C ARG A 108 0.55 -5.97 -9.28
N THR A 109 -0.74 -5.65 -9.30
CA THR A 109 -1.51 -5.55 -10.54
C THR A 109 -1.81 -4.09 -10.83
N GLU A 110 -1.46 -3.64 -12.03
CA GLU A 110 -1.83 -2.30 -12.49
C GLU A 110 -3.35 -2.17 -12.55
N TRP A 111 -3.85 -1.00 -12.17
CA TRP A 111 -5.28 -0.73 -12.16
C TRP A 111 -5.56 0.73 -12.54
N GLU A 112 -6.79 0.95 -12.97
CA GLU A 112 -7.24 2.25 -13.43
C GLU A 112 -8.11 2.92 -12.39
N TRP A 113 -7.81 4.18 -12.09
CA TRP A 113 -8.63 5.05 -11.30
C TRP A 113 -9.87 5.46 -12.10
N ASP A 114 -11.03 5.02 -11.64
CA ASP A 114 -12.34 5.44 -12.14
C ASP A 114 -13.08 6.31 -11.10
N GLU A 115 -14.07 7.07 -11.56
CA GLU A 115 -14.86 7.98 -10.69
C GLU A 115 -15.82 7.23 -9.74
N GLU A 116 -16.12 5.97 -10.03
CA GLU A 116 -17.01 5.11 -9.24
C GLU A 116 -16.29 4.42 -8.06
N LEU A 117 -14.96 4.47 -8.02
CA LEU A 117 -14.15 3.90 -6.93
C LEU A 117 -14.59 4.40 -5.56
N MET A 118 -14.76 5.71 -5.41
CA MET A 118 -15.14 6.29 -4.11
C MET A 118 -16.59 5.96 -3.72
N PRO A 119 -17.61 6.21 -4.55
CA PRO A 119 -18.99 5.80 -4.25
C PRO A 119 -19.10 4.32 -3.89
N ARG A 120 -18.56 3.42 -4.72
CA ARG A 120 -18.61 1.96 -4.51
C ARG A 120 -18.00 1.54 -3.18
N ASN A 121 -16.82 2.06 -2.85
CA ASN A 121 -16.13 1.71 -1.62
C ASN A 121 -16.72 2.38 -0.38
N HIS A 122 -17.41 3.50 -0.55
CA HIS A 122 -18.21 4.10 0.51
C HIS A 122 -19.44 3.24 0.84
N GLU A 123 -20.16 2.76 -0.17
CA GLU A 123 -21.25 1.81 0.02
C GLU A 123 -20.78 0.49 0.64
N ARG A 124 -19.64 -0.05 0.20
CA ARG A 124 -18.98 -1.21 0.83
C ARG A 124 -18.76 -0.98 2.32
N LEU A 125 -18.15 0.15 2.69
CA LEU A 125 -17.92 0.49 4.10
C LEU A 125 -19.23 0.55 4.89
N ASN A 126 -20.28 1.17 4.33
CA ASN A 126 -21.57 1.28 5.00
C ASN A 126 -22.22 -0.10 5.22
N ARG A 127 -22.13 -1.01 4.24
CA ARG A 127 -22.59 -2.40 4.40
C ARG A 127 -21.84 -3.12 5.52
N TRP A 128 -20.51 -2.96 5.58
CA TRP A 128 -19.71 -3.59 6.64
C TRP A 128 -20.06 -3.02 8.01
N LYS A 129 -20.22 -1.70 8.14
CA LYS A 129 -20.66 -1.05 9.39
C LYS A 129 -22.04 -1.52 9.84
N ALA A 130 -22.97 -1.74 8.91
CA ALA A 130 -24.31 -2.25 9.22
C ALA A 130 -24.30 -3.69 9.77
N SER A 131 -23.21 -4.44 9.58
CA SER A 131 -23.07 -5.81 10.08
C SER A 131 -22.59 -5.91 11.54
N ILE A 132 -22.17 -4.81 12.16
CA ILE A 132 -21.68 -4.78 13.55
C ILE A 132 -22.77 -5.32 14.49
N GLY A 133 -22.40 -6.25 15.37
CA GLY A 133 -23.33 -6.93 16.28
C GLY A 133 -24.15 -8.05 15.63
N GLY A 134 -23.83 -8.41 14.39
CA GLY A 134 -24.41 -9.53 13.67
C GLY A 134 -23.97 -10.91 14.19
N ALA A 135 -24.26 -11.95 13.41
CA ALA A 135 -23.91 -13.32 13.76
C ALA A 135 -22.38 -13.55 13.77
N ALA A 136 -21.91 -14.52 14.55
CA ALA A 136 -20.52 -14.96 14.50
C ALA A 136 -20.18 -15.53 13.11
N SER A 137 -18.94 -15.33 12.67
CA SER A 137 -18.47 -15.77 11.36
C SER A 137 -17.03 -16.26 11.39
N GLU A 138 -16.75 -17.25 10.55
CA GLU A 138 -15.41 -17.78 10.32
C GLU A 138 -14.61 -16.94 9.30
N VAL A 139 -15.16 -15.80 8.84
CA VAL A 139 -14.55 -14.96 7.80
C VAL A 139 -13.13 -14.51 8.14
N LEU A 140 -12.79 -14.37 9.43
CA LEU A 140 -11.45 -14.01 9.87
C LEU A 140 -10.39 -15.03 9.41
N ALA A 141 -10.70 -16.33 9.47
CA ALA A 141 -9.78 -17.39 9.02
C ALA A 141 -9.58 -17.35 7.50
N THR A 142 -10.67 -17.13 6.76
CA THR A 142 -10.63 -16.94 5.30
C THR A 142 -9.77 -15.73 4.93
N VAL A 143 -9.97 -14.58 5.59
CA VAL A 143 -9.19 -13.36 5.34
C VAL A 143 -7.71 -13.57 5.63
N ARG A 144 -7.35 -14.27 6.72
CA ARG A 144 -5.94 -14.62 6.99
C ARG A 144 -5.34 -15.47 5.86
N THR A 145 -6.07 -16.48 5.40
CA THR A 145 -5.63 -17.34 4.29
C THR A 145 -5.40 -16.55 3.00
N CYS A 146 -6.26 -15.59 2.70
CA CYS A 146 -6.06 -14.69 1.56
C CYS A 146 -4.80 -13.82 1.73
N LEU A 147 -4.57 -13.26 2.92
CA LEU A 147 -3.40 -12.42 3.18
C LEU A 147 -2.08 -13.21 3.17
N ASP A 148 -2.09 -14.45 3.65
CA ASP A 148 -0.95 -15.37 3.58
C ASP A 148 -0.60 -15.73 2.13
N ASN A 149 -1.56 -15.60 1.21
CA ASN A 149 -1.37 -15.79 -0.23
C ASN A 149 -1.01 -14.46 -0.91
N ASP A 150 0.23 -14.00 -0.74
CA ASP A 150 0.79 -12.80 -1.38
C ASP A 150 -0.03 -11.51 -1.17
N LEU A 151 -0.62 -11.35 0.02
CA LEU A 151 -1.49 -10.20 0.33
C LEU A 151 -2.66 -10.08 -0.65
N ASP A 152 -3.37 -11.18 -0.95
CA ASP A 152 -4.56 -11.20 -1.80
C ASP A 152 -5.75 -10.47 -1.15
N THR A 153 -5.64 -9.14 -1.10
CA THR A 153 -6.66 -8.24 -0.58
C THR A 153 -7.95 -8.27 -1.41
N PRO A 154 -7.94 -8.43 -2.75
CA PRO A 154 -9.20 -8.59 -3.50
C PRO A 154 -10.04 -9.77 -3.00
N SER A 155 -9.44 -10.97 -2.83
CA SER A 155 -10.17 -12.13 -2.31
C SER A 155 -10.60 -11.92 -0.85
N ALA A 156 -9.75 -11.29 -0.03
CA ALA A 156 -10.09 -10.94 1.35
C ALA A 156 -11.32 -10.02 1.43
N LEU A 157 -11.39 -8.98 0.59
CA LEU A 157 -12.54 -8.08 0.51
C LEU A 157 -13.80 -8.83 0.08
N GLN A 158 -13.70 -9.70 -0.93
CA GLN A 158 -14.84 -10.51 -1.38
C GLN A 158 -15.37 -11.43 -0.28
N ALA A 159 -14.49 -12.03 0.53
CA ALA A 159 -14.89 -12.86 1.66
C ALA A 159 -15.65 -12.05 2.71
N ILE A 160 -15.17 -10.84 3.03
CA ILE A 160 -15.84 -9.92 3.95
C ILE A 160 -17.18 -9.44 3.38
N ASP A 161 -17.23 -9.07 2.10
CA ASP A 161 -18.45 -8.64 1.42
C ASP A 161 -19.55 -9.71 1.48
N LYS A 162 -19.19 -10.98 1.23
CA LYS A 162 -20.11 -12.13 1.34
C LYS A 162 -20.60 -12.32 2.77
N ALA A 163 -19.70 -12.28 3.75
CA ALA A 163 -20.07 -12.44 5.16
C ALA A 163 -21.02 -11.31 5.62
N ALA A 164 -20.68 -10.06 5.33
CA ALA A 164 -21.52 -8.91 5.68
C ALA A 164 -22.92 -9.00 5.04
N ALA A 165 -23.02 -9.47 3.80
CA ALA A 165 -24.31 -9.67 3.11
C ALA A 165 -25.21 -10.73 3.78
N THR A 166 -24.63 -11.65 4.56
CA THR A 166 -25.39 -12.65 5.36
C THR A 166 -25.72 -12.17 6.78
N GLY A 167 -25.37 -10.93 7.14
CA GLY A 167 -25.60 -10.38 8.48
C GLY A 167 -24.60 -10.87 9.53
N ALA A 168 -23.45 -11.41 9.11
CA ALA A 168 -22.35 -11.74 10.01
C ALA A 168 -21.55 -10.49 10.38
N ASP A 169 -21.15 -10.38 11.64
CA ASP A 169 -20.26 -9.30 12.09
C ASP A 169 -18.85 -9.50 11.50
N VAL A 170 -18.42 -8.53 10.69
CA VAL A 170 -17.11 -8.56 10.03
C VAL A 170 -16.07 -7.64 10.65
N SER A 171 -16.35 -7.03 11.81
CA SER A 171 -15.49 -5.99 12.40
C SER A 171 -14.05 -6.43 12.61
N VAL A 172 -13.84 -7.64 13.14
CA VAL A 172 -12.51 -8.19 13.40
C VAL A 172 -11.76 -8.51 12.09
N ALA A 173 -12.47 -9.01 11.08
CA ALA A 173 -11.91 -9.30 9.76
C ALA A 173 -11.52 -8.02 9.01
N ALA A 174 -12.38 -6.99 9.05
CA ALA A 174 -12.10 -5.68 8.47
C ALA A 174 -10.91 -4.99 9.14
N ALA A 175 -10.78 -5.12 10.47
CA ALA A 175 -9.64 -4.57 11.22
C ALA A 175 -8.30 -5.17 10.78
N LEU A 176 -8.26 -6.43 10.35
CA LEU A 176 -7.04 -7.06 9.81
C LEU A 176 -6.59 -6.40 8.50
N LEU A 177 -7.53 -5.82 7.75
CA LEU A 177 -7.25 -4.99 6.58
C LEU A 177 -7.00 -3.53 6.93
N GLY A 178 -6.89 -3.16 8.22
CA GLY A 178 -6.72 -1.78 8.68
C GLY A 178 -7.97 -0.92 8.52
N VAL A 179 -9.16 -1.53 8.46
CA VAL A 179 -10.44 -0.85 8.37
C VAL A 179 -11.20 -1.03 9.68
N ASP A 180 -11.02 -0.08 10.60
CA ASP A 180 -11.75 -0.06 11.87
C ASP A 180 -13.18 0.44 11.64
N LEU A 181 -14.17 -0.45 11.81
CA LEU A 181 -15.59 -0.14 11.63
C LEU A 181 -16.21 0.61 12.82
N THR A 182 -15.58 0.54 13.99
CA THR A 182 -16.08 1.14 15.24
C THR A 182 -15.65 2.59 15.39
N ALA A 183 -14.59 3.01 14.70
CA ALA A 183 -14.11 4.37 14.76
C ALA A 183 -15.09 5.36 14.12
N THR A 184 -15.37 6.46 14.81
CA THR A 184 -16.08 7.60 14.22
C THR A 184 -15.06 8.50 13.52
N ILE A 185 -14.83 8.23 12.24
CA ILE A 185 -13.94 9.00 11.37
C ILE A 185 -14.81 9.56 10.25
N GLY A 186 -14.84 10.89 10.10
CA GLY A 186 -15.49 11.58 9.00
C GLY A 186 -14.48 12.20 8.04
N PRO A 187 -14.96 12.84 6.96
CA PRO A 187 -14.12 13.71 6.15
C PRO A 187 -13.45 14.79 7.03
N ARG A 188 -12.23 15.18 6.66
CA ARG A 188 -11.49 16.28 7.31
C ARG A 188 -12.03 17.65 6.92
#